data_AF-Q97CB7-F1
#
_entry.id   AF-Q97CB7-F1
#
_cell.length_a   1.000
_cell.length_b   1.000
_cell.length_c   1.000
_cell.angle_alpha   90.00
_cell.angle_beta   90.00
_cell.angle_gamma   90.00
#
_symmetry.space_group_name_H-M   'P 1'
#
loop_
_entity.id
_entity.type
_entity.pdbx_description
1 polymer ?
#
loop_
_entity_poly.entity_id
_entity_poly.type
_entity_poly.pdbx_seq_one_letter_code
_entity_poly.pdbx_strand_id
1 'polypeptide(L)'
;MPFKEQVRKHNFASTLLGGAILSILIGYLVSYVPSLFLIVFLVPIVILVLMHYFGLYGLRKRLLYGTVIVILAALLISSAESQVYYSSEHPITATYDNGISATATVSPFSGIMPSYNFSITIVNYEHLSSQNFSLTIASPTFTLNETSLNSIAKGSDITLYYDVPAGHLPLGIYNYSFHFANYTLTGPGPINTNLGTWIADSVISVSFLYFIYYEIILLAGIFLMRSIDHSRSYNKK
;
A
#
# COMPACT_ATOMS: atom_id res chain seq x y z
N MET A 1 -40.36 10.45 -23.27
CA MET A 1 -39.56 10.56 -22.03
C MET A 1 -38.09 10.04 -22.13
N PRO A 2 -37.32 10.17 -23.24
CA PRO A 2 -35.92 9.69 -23.29
C PRO A 2 -34.85 10.71 -22.80
N PHE A 3 -35.14 12.02 -22.87
CA PHE A 3 -34.13 13.07 -22.67
C PHE A 3 -33.64 13.19 -21.20
N LYS A 4 -34.54 13.06 -20.22
CA LYS A 4 -34.18 13.11 -18.78
C LYS A 4 -33.31 11.94 -18.33
N GLU A 5 -33.41 10.78 -18.98
CA GLU A 5 -32.55 9.62 -18.68
C GLU A 5 -31.14 9.78 -19.26
N GLN A 6 -31.01 10.31 -20.48
CA GLN A 6 -29.71 10.57 -21.10
C GLN A 6 -28.90 11.61 -20.30
N VAL A 7 -29.52 12.71 -19.88
CA VAL A 7 -28.86 13.74 -19.06
C VAL A 7 -28.39 13.15 -17.72
N ARG A 8 -29.23 12.32 -17.07
CA ARG A 8 -28.89 11.70 -15.78
C ARG A 8 -27.79 10.63 -15.90
N LYS A 9 -27.73 9.88 -17.00
CA LYS A 9 -26.64 8.91 -17.28
C LYS A 9 -25.30 9.62 -17.47
N HIS A 10 -25.29 10.75 -18.18
CA HIS A 10 -24.08 11.55 -18.38
C HIS A 10 -23.53 12.08 -17.04
N ASN A 11 -24.40 12.57 -16.16
CA ASN A 11 -24.00 13.13 -14.86
C ASN A 11 -23.38 12.08 -13.92
N PHE A 12 -23.90 10.84 -13.93
CA PHE A 12 -23.28 9.74 -13.18
C PHE A 12 -21.92 9.34 -13.77
N ALA A 13 -21.85 9.17 -15.09
CA ALA A 13 -20.60 8.81 -15.76
C ALA A 13 -19.49 9.86 -15.54
N SER A 14 -19.81 11.15 -15.59
CA SER A 14 -18.85 12.22 -15.31
C SER A 14 -18.36 12.21 -13.86
N THR A 15 -19.26 11.97 -12.89
CA THR A 15 -18.87 11.85 -11.47
C THR A 15 -17.96 10.65 -11.26
N LEU A 16 -18.32 9.51 -11.86
CA LEU A 16 -17.54 8.28 -11.80
C LEU A 16 -16.14 8.47 -12.39
N LEU A 17 -16.05 9.05 -13.59
CA LEU A 17 -14.79 9.28 -14.28
C LEU A 17 -13.90 10.26 -13.53
N GLY A 18 -14.48 11.36 -13.02
CA GLY A 18 -13.75 12.32 -12.18
C GLY A 18 -13.24 11.68 -10.89
N GLY A 19 -14.07 10.89 -10.21
CA GLY A 19 -13.69 10.14 -9.01
C GLY A 19 -12.60 9.12 -9.29
N ALA A 20 -12.68 8.38 -10.41
CA ALA A 20 -11.70 7.38 -10.80
C ALA A 20 -10.33 7.99 -11.10
N ILE A 21 -10.28 9.07 -11.90
CA ILE A 21 -9.04 9.78 -12.23
C ILE A 21 -8.40 10.32 -10.96
N LEU A 22 -9.18 10.99 -10.10
CA LEU A 22 -8.70 11.52 -8.83
C LEU A 22 -8.11 10.42 -7.94
N SER A 23 -8.80 9.28 -7.86
CA SER A 23 -8.39 8.13 -7.03
C SER A 23 -7.05 7.56 -7.51
N ILE A 24 -6.88 7.35 -8.81
CA ILE A 24 -5.61 6.88 -9.38
C ILE A 24 -4.48 7.87 -9.08
N LEU A 25 -4.71 9.18 -9.31
CA LEU A 25 -3.69 10.21 -9.09
C LEU A 25 -3.26 10.29 -7.62
N ILE A 26 -4.23 10.28 -6.69
CA ILE A 26 -3.94 10.30 -5.25
C ILE A 26 -3.25 9.01 -4.82
N GLY A 27 -3.68 7.85 -5.34
CA GLY A 27 -3.03 6.56 -5.06
C GLY A 27 -1.56 6.58 -5.43
N TYR A 28 -1.20 6.99 -6.65
CA TYR A 28 0.20 7.13 -7.05
C TYR A 28 0.95 8.15 -6.19
N LEU A 29 0.37 9.32 -5.93
CA LEU A 29 1.01 10.37 -5.13
C LEU A 29 1.38 9.86 -3.72
N VAL A 30 0.44 9.20 -3.06
CA VAL A 30 0.61 8.69 -1.69
C VAL A 30 1.60 7.52 -1.66
N SER A 31 1.63 6.71 -2.72
CA SER A 31 2.59 5.60 -2.84
C SER A 31 4.03 6.08 -2.88
N TYR A 32 4.31 7.19 -3.58
CA TYR A 32 5.66 7.78 -3.64
C TYR A 32 5.97 8.68 -2.45
N VAL A 33 4.96 9.24 -1.81
CA VAL A 33 5.11 10.13 -0.65
C VAL A 33 4.20 9.64 0.50
N PRO A 34 4.61 8.58 1.24
CA PRO A 34 3.77 7.96 2.26
C PRO A 34 3.33 8.90 3.39
N SER A 35 4.06 9.99 3.64
CA SER A 35 3.68 11.02 4.61
C SER A 35 2.37 11.74 4.25
N LEU A 36 1.93 11.65 3.00
CA LEU A 36 0.68 12.24 2.51
C LEU A 36 -0.53 11.29 2.59
N PHE A 37 -0.43 10.14 3.27
CA PHE A 37 -1.50 9.14 3.30
C PHE A 37 -2.87 9.68 3.71
N LEU A 38 -2.93 10.73 4.53
CA LEU A 38 -4.19 11.35 4.94
C LEU A 38 -4.98 11.96 3.78
N ILE A 39 -4.33 12.33 2.66
CA ILE A 39 -4.98 12.91 1.47
C ILE A 39 -5.94 11.90 0.83
N VAL A 40 -5.67 10.60 0.96
CA VAL A 40 -6.55 9.50 0.49
C VAL A 40 -7.98 9.70 1.01
N PHE A 41 -8.15 10.13 2.26
CA PHE A 41 -9.47 10.35 2.88
C PHE A 41 -10.24 11.56 2.34
N LEU A 42 -9.65 12.41 1.50
CA LEU A 42 -10.37 13.49 0.81
C LEU A 42 -11.20 12.98 -0.38
N VAL A 43 -10.86 11.81 -0.93
CA VAL A 43 -11.55 11.23 -2.10
C VAL A 43 -13.07 11.14 -1.92
N PRO A 44 -13.63 10.57 -0.83
CA PRO A 44 -15.08 10.54 -0.62
C PRO A 44 -15.71 11.94 -0.52
N ILE A 45 -14.99 12.93 0.02
CA ILE A 45 -15.46 14.32 0.12
C ILE A 45 -15.57 14.94 -1.28
N VAL A 46 -14.54 14.78 -2.11
CA VAL A 46 -14.54 15.29 -3.48
C VAL A 46 -15.62 14.61 -4.30
N ILE A 47 -15.81 13.30 -4.15
CA ILE A 47 -16.92 12.57 -4.79
C ILE A 47 -18.26 13.20 -4.41
N LEU A 48 -18.51 13.51 -3.14
CA LEU A 48 -19.74 14.18 -2.71
C LEU A 48 -19.93 15.57 -3.35
N VAL A 49 -18.85 16.35 -3.47
CA VAL A 49 -18.87 17.65 -4.15
C VAL A 49 -19.20 17.48 -5.64
N LEU A 50 -18.56 16.52 -6.32
CA LEU A 50 -18.86 16.20 -7.72
C LEU A 50 -20.31 15.75 -7.91
N MET A 51 -20.81 14.88 -7.02
CA MET A 51 -22.21 14.45 -7.04
C MET A 51 -23.17 15.63 -6.87
N HIS A 52 -22.83 16.60 -6.02
CA HIS A 52 -23.61 17.83 -5.88
C HIS A 52 -23.58 18.64 -7.17
N TYR A 53 -22.38 18.90 -7.71
CA TYR A 53 -22.18 19.71 -8.92
C TYR A 53 -22.90 19.13 -10.14
N PHE A 54 -22.81 17.81 -10.35
CA PHE A 54 -23.48 17.11 -11.45
C PHE A 54 -24.95 16.79 -11.16
N GLY A 55 -25.52 17.31 -10.08
CA GLY A 55 -26.94 17.22 -9.79
C GLY A 55 -27.47 15.83 -9.44
N LEU A 56 -26.62 14.97 -8.87
CA LEU A 56 -27.00 13.72 -8.23
C LEU A 56 -27.58 14.00 -6.83
N TYR A 57 -28.70 14.73 -6.82
CA TYR A 57 -29.42 15.13 -5.61
C TYR A 57 -30.30 14.00 -5.07
N GLY A 58 -30.48 14.01 -3.74
CA GLY A 58 -31.37 13.12 -3.01
C GLY A 58 -30.67 11.91 -2.39
N LEU A 59 -31.13 11.54 -1.20
CA LEU A 59 -30.54 10.49 -0.36
C LEU A 59 -30.32 9.17 -1.11
N ARG A 60 -31.36 8.67 -1.78
CA ARG A 60 -31.31 7.38 -2.49
C ARG A 60 -30.25 7.35 -3.59
N LYS A 61 -30.12 8.45 -4.35
CA LYS A 61 -29.11 8.55 -5.43
C LYS A 61 -27.71 8.66 -4.84
N ARG A 62 -27.55 9.45 -3.77
CA ARG A 62 -26.25 9.64 -3.14
C ARG A 62 -25.71 8.38 -2.48
N LEU A 63 -26.57 7.62 -1.81
CA LEU A 63 -26.19 6.32 -1.25
C LEU A 63 -25.83 5.33 -2.36
N LEU A 64 -26.73 5.10 -3.32
CA LEU A 64 -26.51 4.07 -4.33
C LEU A 64 -25.33 4.37 -5.27
N TYR A 65 -25.24 5.60 -5.79
CA TYR A 65 -24.14 5.98 -6.68
C TYR A 65 -22.86 6.27 -5.91
N GLY A 66 -22.95 6.87 -4.72
CA GLY A 66 -21.79 7.22 -3.91
C GLY A 66 -21.03 5.97 -3.46
N THR A 67 -21.74 4.97 -2.94
CA THR A 67 -21.13 3.67 -2.54
C THR A 67 -20.43 3.00 -3.73
N VAL A 68 -21.07 2.95 -4.90
CA VAL A 68 -20.44 2.35 -6.10
C VAL A 68 -19.16 3.10 -6.50
N ILE A 69 -19.19 4.43 -6.51
CA ILE A 69 -18.00 5.23 -6.88
C ILE A 69 -16.90 5.09 -5.83
N VAL A 70 -17.25 5.05 -4.54
CA VAL A 70 -16.32 4.88 -3.42
C VAL A 70 -15.65 3.51 -3.42
N ILE A 71 -16.40 2.44 -3.71
CA ILE A 71 -15.84 1.09 -3.88
C ILE A 71 -14.81 1.10 -5.01
N LEU A 72 -15.17 1.67 -6.16
CA LEU A 72 -14.25 1.76 -7.30
C LEU A 72 -13.03 2.63 -6.98
N ALA A 73 -13.22 3.73 -6.27
CA ALA A 73 -12.13 4.59 -5.81
C ALA A 73 -11.14 3.83 -4.90
N ALA A 74 -11.63 3.07 -3.91
CA ALA A 74 -10.81 2.27 -3.02
C ALA A 74 -10.02 1.20 -3.79
N LEU A 75 -10.66 0.53 -4.75
CA LEU A 75 -9.99 -0.45 -5.64
C LEU A 75 -8.88 0.20 -6.47
N LEU A 76 -9.12 1.38 -7.03
CA LEU A 76 -8.14 2.08 -7.87
C LEU A 76 -6.94 2.57 -7.08
N ILE A 77 -7.15 3.09 -5.87
CA ILE A 77 -6.06 3.53 -4.98
C ILE A 77 -5.23 2.33 -4.55
N SER A 78 -5.89 1.26 -4.09
CA SER A 78 -5.21 0.03 -3.69
C SER A 78 -4.41 -0.58 -4.84
N SER A 79 -4.93 -0.54 -6.08
CA SER A 79 -4.22 -0.99 -7.27
C SER A 79 -2.96 -0.17 -7.55
N ALA A 80 -3.07 1.16 -7.47
CA ALA A 80 -1.92 2.06 -7.65
C ALA A 80 -0.85 1.82 -6.57
N GLU A 81 -1.25 1.71 -5.31
CA GLU A 81 -0.35 1.43 -4.18
C GLU A 81 0.32 0.06 -4.31
N SER A 82 -0.45 -1.00 -4.60
CA SER A 82 0.10 -2.33 -4.83
C SER A 82 1.11 -2.37 -5.97
N GLN A 83 0.85 -1.64 -7.07
CA GLN A 83 1.77 -1.58 -8.20
C GLN A 83 3.09 -0.88 -7.82
N VAL A 84 3.01 0.28 -7.17
CA VAL A 84 4.21 1.04 -6.76
C VAL A 84 5.01 0.26 -5.72
N TYR A 85 4.32 -0.39 -4.77
CA TYR A 85 4.95 -1.26 -3.80
C TYR A 85 5.71 -2.39 -4.48
N TYR A 86 5.11 -3.05 -5.47
CA TYR A 86 5.76 -4.11 -6.21
C TYR A 86 6.98 -3.63 -6.99
N SER A 87 6.96 -2.42 -7.55
CA SER A 87 8.06 -1.92 -8.41
C SER A 87 9.21 -1.25 -7.66
N SER A 88 9.09 -1.05 -6.35
CA SER A 88 10.05 -0.29 -5.55
C SER A 88 10.81 -1.21 -4.60
N GLU A 89 12.08 -0.89 -4.32
CA GLU A 89 12.80 -1.55 -3.23
C GLU A 89 12.35 -0.99 -1.87
N HIS A 90 12.30 -1.85 -0.85
CA HIS A 90 11.88 -1.51 0.51
C HIS A 90 13.00 -1.79 1.51
N PRO A 91 14.10 -1.02 1.48
CA PRO A 91 15.16 -1.15 2.46
C PRO A 91 14.62 -0.83 3.85
N ILE A 92 15.04 -1.60 4.85
CA ILE A 92 14.68 -1.34 6.25
C ILE A 92 15.91 -0.99 7.03
N THR A 93 15.83 0.10 7.78
CA THR A 93 16.92 0.60 8.60
C THR A 93 16.48 0.68 10.05
N ALA A 94 17.33 0.22 10.95
CA ALA A 94 17.17 0.37 12.39
C ALA A 94 18.47 0.87 13.01
N THR A 95 18.34 1.68 14.05
CA THR A 95 19.46 2.10 14.90
C THR A 95 19.31 1.45 16.27
N TYR A 96 20.40 0.91 16.78
CA TYR A 96 20.50 0.17 18.03
C TYR A 96 21.43 0.90 19.01
N ASP A 97 21.59 0.31 20.19
CA ASP A 97 22.48 0.85 21.21
C ASP A 97 23.92 0.99 20.70
N ASN A 98 24.69 1.88 21.34
CA ASN A 98 26.10 2.16 21.01
C ASN A 98 26.35 2.69 19.59
N GLY A 99 25.32 3.27 18.95
CA GLY A 99 25.47 3.89 17.63
C GLY A 99 25.59 2.88 16.47
N ILE A 100 25.18 1.62 16.71
CA ILE A 100 25.09 0.61 15.65
C ILE A 100 23.87 0.92 14.80
N SER A 101 24.02 0.99 13.48
CA SER A 101 22.90 1.08 12.56
C SER A 101 22.97 -0.05 11.56
N ALA A 102 21.84 -0.69 11.30
CA ALA A 102 21.75 -1.76 10.30
C ALA A 102 20.71 -1.43 9.25
N THR A 103 21.06 -1.61 7.98
CA THR A 103 20.17 -1.49 6.83
C THR A 103 20.11 -2.82 6.12
N ALA A 104 18.94 -3.43 6.06
CA ALA A 104 18.71 -4.67 5.33
C ALA A 104 17.90 -4.43 4.05
N THR A 105 18.25 -5.18 3.02
CA THR A 105 17.66 -5.09 1.68
C THR A 105 17.52 -6.46 1.05
N VAL A 106 16.64 -6.55 0.06
CA VAL A 106 16.57 -7.70 -0.85
C VAL A 106 16.51 -7.18 -2.29
N SER A 107 17.33 -7.75 -3.16
CA SER A 107 17.38 -7.38 -4.59
C SER A 107 17.44 -8.61 -5.49
N PRO A 108 16.62 -8.68 -6.55
CA PRO A 108 15.48 -7.79 -6.80
C PRO A 108 14.37 -7.97 -5.76
N PHE A 109 13.62 -6.91 -5.45
CA PHE A 109 12.52 -7.01 -4.47
C PHE A 109 11.34 -7.85 -4.99
N SER A 110 11.10 -7.85 -6.29
CA SER A 110 9.93 -8.49 -6.91
C SER A 110 10.24 -9.08 -8.28
N GLY A 111 9.33 -9.92 -8.77
CA GLY A 111 9.45 -10.60 -10.05
C GLY A 111 9.50 -12.11 -9.89
N ILE A 112 9.67 -12.82 -11.01
CA ILE A 112 10.08 -14.22 -10.99
C ILE A 112 11.53 -14.22 -11.47
N MET A 113 12.45 -14.32 -10.52
CA MET A 113 13.87 -14.11 -10.76
C MET A 113 14.66 -15.39 -10.46
N PRO A 114 15.73 -15.65 -11.23
CA PRO A 114 16.55 -16.83 -11.03
C PRO A 114 17.36 -16.77 -9.72
N SER A 115 17.54 -15.60 -9.12
CA SER A 115 18.20 -15.49 -7.81
C SER A 115 17.72 -14.23 -7.10
N TYR A 116 17.82 -14.27 -5.77
CA TYR A 116 17.53 -13.16 -4.89
C TYR A 116 18.71 -12.98 -3.95
N ASN A 117 19.23 -11.77 -3.87
CA ASN A 117 20.27 -11.39 -2.91
C ASN A 117 19.60 -10.74 -1.71
N PHE A 118 19.81 -11.31 -0.53
CA PHE A 118 19.45 -10.68 0.73
C PHE A 118 20.72 -10.13 1.33
N SER A 119 20.71 -8.86 1.73
CA SER A 119 21.87 -8.24 2.34
C SER A 119 21.50 -7.43 3.57
N ILE A 120 22.44 -7.34 4.50
CA ILE A 120 22.40 -6.43 5.63
C ILE A 120 23.74 -5.72 5.75
N THR A 121 23.72 -4.40 5.78
CA THR A 121 24.89 -3.57 6.07
C THR A 121 24.79 -3.06 7.49
N ILE A 122 25.78 -3.36 8.31
CA ILE A 122 25.87 -2.95 9.72
C ILE A 122 27.04 -1.97 9.84
N VAL A 123 26.72 -0.75 10.25
CA VAL A 123 27.69 0.30 10.59
C VAL A 123 28.09 0.14 12.05
N ASN A 124 29.37 0.36 12.35
CA ASN A 124 29.97 0.17 13.68
C ASN A 124 29.86 -1.29 14.18
N TYR A 125 30.05 -2.27 13.29
CA TYR A 125 29.87 -3.69 13.62
C TYR A 125 30.89 -4.20 14.65
N GLU A 126 32.03 -3.53 14.80
CA GLU A 126 33.05 -3.84 15.82
C GLU A 126 32.54 -3.67 17.26
N HIS A 127 31.46 -2.90 17.44
CA HIS A 127 30.79 -2.74 18.73
C HIS A 127 29.78 -3.84 19.05
N LEU A 128 29.59 -4.82 18.16
CA LEU A 128 28.74 -5.99 18.42
C LEU A 128 29.39 -6.90 19.47
N SER A 129 28.60 -7.31 20.45
CA SER A 129 29.05 -8.23 21.51
C SER A 129 29.42 -9.63 21.01
N SER A 130 28.89 -10.03 19.85
CA SER A 130 29.24 -11.28 19.17
C SER A 130 29.02 -11.14 17.66
N GLN A 131 29.78 -11.90 16.88
CA GLN A 131 29.70 -11.92 15.42
C GLN A 131 28.99 -13.19 14.93
N ASN A 132 27.85 -13.49 15.56
CA ASN A 132 26.97 -14.56 15.11
C ASN A 132 25.91 -13.95 14.21
N PHE A 133 25.88 -14.38 12.95
CA PHE A 133 24.95 -13.88 11.95
C PHE A 133 24.12 -15.02 11.38
N SER A 134 22.83 -14.79 11.21
CA SER A 134 21.96 -15.71 10.48
C SER A 134 20.87 -14.96 9.74
N LEU A 135 20.32 -15.62 8.74
CA LEU A 135 19.23 -15.14 7.91
C LEU A 135 18.12 -16.19 7.93
N THR A 136 16.91 -15.74 8.23
CA THR A 136 15.69 -16.54 8.09
C THR A 136 14.86 -15.93 6.96
N ILE A 137 14.48 -16.73 5.96
CA ILE A 137 13.55 -16.34 4.89
C ILE A 137 12.30 -17.21 5.02
N ALA A 138 11.13 -16.60 5.13
CA ALA A 138 9.90 -17.33 5.43
C ALA A 138 8.70 -16.84 4.61
N SER A 139 7.84 -17.77 4.24
CA SER A 139 6.47 -17.56 3.77
C SER A 139 5.54 -18.50 4.56
N PRO A 140 4.20 -18.42 4.40
CA PRO A 140 3.29 -19.30 5.14
C PRO A 140 3.54 -20.81 4.98
N THR A 141 4.20 -21.23 3.89
CA THR A 141 4.43 -22.65 3.55
C THR A 141 5.89 -23.02 3.37
N PHE A 142 6.82 -22.08 3.55
CA PHE A 142 8.24 -22.30 3.31
C PHE A 142 9.09 -21.56 4.35
N THR A 143 10.21 -22.15 4.76
CA THR A 143 11.19 -21.48 5.61
C THR A 143 12.59 -21.96 5.24
N LEU A 144 13.52 -21.03 5.10
CA LEU A 144 14.94 -21.25 4.86
C LEU A 144 15.73 -20.52 5.94
N ASN A 145 16.60 -21.23 6.63
CA ASN A 145 17.51 -20.67 7.63
C ASN A 145 18.93 -20.84 7.14
N GLU A 146 19.68 -19.75 7.06
CA GLU A 146 21.07 -19.73 6.64
C GLU A 146 21.94 -19.11 7.73
N THR A 147 23.10 -19.73 7.97
CA THR A 147 24.10 -19.25 8.94
C THR A 147 25.44 -18.95 8.28
N SER A 148 25.66 -19.47 7.06
CA SER A 148 26.85 -19.25 6.26
C SER A 148 26.64 -18.06 5.31
N LEU A 149 26.62 -16.86 5.87
CA LEU A 149 26.51 -15.62 5.08
C LEU A 149 27.89 -15.22 4.53
N ASN A 150 27.90 -14.72 3.29
CA ASN A 150 29.09 -14.08 2.74
C ASN A 150 29.26 -12.71 3.40
N SER A 151 30.51 -12.27 3.57
CA SER A 151 30.80 -10.99 4.24
C SER A 151 31.82 -10.16 3.47
N ILE A 152 31.59 -8.85 3.47
CA ILE A 152 32.53 -7.84 2.96
C ILE A 152 32.64 -6.77 4.04
N ALA A 153 33.81 -6.65 4.66
CA ALA A 153 34.08 -5.61 5.64
C ALA A 153 34.83 -4.43 4.99
N LYS A 154 34.44 -3.20 5.34
CA LYS A 154 35.07 -1.97 4.89
C LYS A 154 35.14 -0.96 6.04
N GLY A 155 36.28 -0.94 6.73
CA GLY A 155 36.44 -0.10 7.92
C GLY A 155 35.57 -0.60 9.07
N SER A 156 34.77 0.30 9.66
CA SER A 156 33.82 0.02 10.75
C SER A 156 32.52 -0.65 10.29
N ASP A 157 32.37 -0.89 8.99
CA ASP A 157 31.13 -1.36 8.38
C ASP A 157 31.32 -2.78 7.84
N ILE A 158 30.29 -3.62 8.00
CA ILE A 158 30.24 -4.96 7.40
C ILE A 158 28.95 -5.11 6.61
N THR A 159 29.07 -5.59 5.39
CA THR A 159 27.93 -6.05 4.60
C THR A 159 27.94 -7.57 4.57
N LEU A 160 26.86 -8.16 5.08
CA LEU A 160 26.59 -9.59 5.01
C LEU A 160 25.55 -9.83 3.93
N TYR A 161 25.73 -10.87 3.13
CA TYR A 161 24.79 -11.18 2.07
C TYR A 161 24.66 -12.68 1.81
N TYR A 162 23.52 -13.05 1.24
CA TYR A 162 23.21 -14.40 0.81
C TYR A 162 22.49 -14.37 -0.53
N ASP A 163 23.07 -15.06 -1.51
CA ASP A 163 22.46 -15.27 -2.82
C ASP A 163 21.69 -16.58 -2.79
N VAL A 164 20.36 -16.48 -2.82
CA VAL A 164 19.51 -17.67 -2.94
C VAL A 164 19.72 -18.29 -4.32
N PRO A 165 20.09 -19.58 -4.40
CA PRO A 165 20.27 -20.24 -5.68
C PRO A 165 18.96 -20.38 -6.47
N ALA A 166 19.08 -20.53 -7.79
CA ALA A 166 17.93 -20.67 -8.66
C ALA A 166 17.01 -21.84 -8.28
N GLY A 167 15.71 -21.57 -8.29
CA GLY A 167 14.66 -22.54 -7.98
C GLY A 167 14.52 -22.90 -6.49
N HIS A 168 15.29 -22.30 -5.58
CA HIS A 168 15.21 -22.63 -4.14
C HIS A 168 14.11 -21.85 -3.40
N LEU A 169 13.66 -20.73 -3.96
CA LEU A 169 12.46 -20.04 -3.48
C LEU A 169 11.26 -20.42 -4.35
N PRO A 170 10.28 -21.16 -3.82
CA PRO A 170 8.98 -21.33 -4.48
C PRO A 170 8.30 -20.00 -4.79
N LEU A 171 7.30 -20.02 -5.68
CA LEU A 171 6.48 -18.83 -5.90
C LEU A 171 5.74 -18.45 -4.62
N GLY A 172 5.82 -17.18 -4.23
CA GLY A 172 5.23 -16.71 -2.97
C GLY A 172 5.69 -15.32 -2.56
N ILE A 173 5.09 -14.83 -1.48
CA ILE A 173 5.45 -13.58 -0.82
C ILE A 173 6.22 -13.95 0.45
N TYR A 174 7.43 -13.44 0.56
CA TYR A 174 8.33 -13.77 1.66
C TYR A 174 8.51 -12.58 2.59
N ASN A 175 8.96 -12.88 3.80
CA ASN A 175 9.63 -11.95 4.69
C ASN A 175 10.99 -12.54 5.04
N TYR A 176 11.96 -11.69 5.34
CA TYR A 176 13.26 -12.11 5.81
C TYR A 176 13.58 -11.49 7.16
N SER A 177 14.43 -12.15 7.95
CA SER A 177 14.92 -11.67 9.24
C SER A 177 16.39 -11.96 9.36
N PHE A 178 17.19 -10.92 9.50
CA PHE A 178 18.59 -11.04 9.88
C PHE A 178 18.70 -11.04 11.39
N HIS A 179 19.37 -12.03 11.95
CA HIS A 179 19.73 -12.09 13.36
C HIS A 179 21.23 -11.84 13.47
N PHE A 180 21.61 -10.93 14.36
CA PHE A 180 23.00 -10.58 14.59
C PHE A 180 23.22 -10.16 16.04
N ALA A 181 24.19 -10.77 16.70
CA ALA A 181 24.37 -10.65 18.16
C ALA A 181 23.04 -10.93 18.91
N ASN A 182 22.48 -9.92 19.59
CA ASN A 182 21.19 -9.98 20.29
C ASN A 182 20.07 -9.20 19.55
N TYR A 183 20.33 -8.77 18.31
CA TYR A 183 19.41 -7.96 17.52
C TYR A 183 18.77 -8.77 16.41
N THR A 184 17.61 -8.32 15.98
CA THR A 184 16.90 -8.84 14.81
C THR A 184 16.42 -7.67 13.97
N LEU A 185 16.59 -7.78 12.65
CA LEU A 185 16.06 -6.85 11.68
C LEU A 185 15.24 -7.63 10.66
N THR A 186 13.93 -7.38 10.66
CA THR A 186 12.97 -8.05 9.79
C THR A 186 12.54 -7.12 8.67
N GLY A 187 12.45 -7.65 7.45
CA GLY A 187 11.93 -6.92 6.32
C GLY A 187 11.05 -7.72 5.37
N PRO A 188 10.26 -7.01 4.54
CA PRO A 188 9.39 -7.63 3.57
C PRO A 188 10.18 -8.09 2.35
N GLY A 189 9.63 -9.07 1.66
CA GLY A 189 10.11 -9.55 0.38
C GLY A 189 11.05 -10.76 0.45
N PRO A 190 11.43 -11.29 -0.73
CA PRO A 190 11.01 -10.84 -2.04
C PRO A 190 9.56 -11.24 -2.35
N ILE A 191 8.94 -10.53 -3.28
CA ILE A 191 7.68 -10.92 -3.90
C ILE A 191 8.02 -11.78 -5.12
N ASN A 192 8.20 -13.08 -4.90
CA ASN A 192 8.54 -14.05 -5.95
C ASN A 192 7.27 -14.53 -6.68
N THR A 193 6.61 -13.61 -7.37
CA THR A 193 5.43 -13.90 -8.20
C THR A 193 5.28 -12.82 -9.27
N ASN A 194 4.41 -13.03 -10.25
CA ASN A 194 4.14 -12.02 -11.27
C ASN A 194 3.30 -10.87 -10.70
N LEU A 195 3.48 -9.67 -11.27
CA LEU A 195 2.72 -8.47 -10.91
C LEU A 195 1.20 -8.70 -10.91
N GLY A 196 0.67 -9.40 -11.91
CA GLY A 196 -0.76 -9.67 -12.00
C GLY A 196 -1.31 -10.48 -10.82
N THR A 197 -0.56 -11.49 -10.36
CA THR A 197 -0.92 -12.30 -9.19
C THR A 197 -0.82 -11.47 -7.91
N TRP A 198 0.26 -10.70 -7.76
CA TRP A 198 0.42 -9.78 -6.63
C TRP A 198 -0.73 -8.77 -6.53
N ILE A 199 -1.09 -8.11 -7.64
CA ILE A 199 -2.20 -7.16 -7.67
C ILE A 199 -3.50 -7.86 -7.29
N ALA A 200 -3.79 -9.04 -7.85
CA ALA A 200 -5.02 -9.77 -7.54
C ALA A 200 -5.16 -10.09 -6.04
N ASP A 201 -4.07 -10.51 -5.39
CA ASP A 201 -4.07 -10.88 -3.97
C ASP A 201 -4.07 -9.66 -3.04
N SER A 202 -3.30 -8.62 -3.37
CA SER A 202 -3.09 -7.46 -2.49
C SER A 202 -4.23 -6.43 -2.58
N VAL A 203 -4.76 -6.17 -3.78
CA VAL A 203 -5.73 -5.08 -4.00
C VAL A 203 -6.98 -5.27 -3.16
N ILE A 204 -7.50 -6.50 -3.08
CA ILE A 204 -8.73 -6.78 -2.32
C ILE A 204 -8.50 -6.49 -0.83
N SER A 205 -7.40 -6.99 -0.27
CA SER A 205 -7.04 -6.82 1.14
C SER A 205 -6.90 -5.33 1.50
N VAL A 206 -6.13 -4.57 0.71
CA VAL A 206 -5.91 -3.14 0.93
C VAL A 206 -7.20 -2.33 0.72
N SER A 207 -8.02 -2.71 -0.25
CA SER A 207 -9.28 -2.02 -0.54
C SER A 207 -10.27 -2.07 0.61
N PHE A 208 -10.34 -3.20 1.34
CA PHE A 208 -11.23 -3.32 2.49
C PHE A 208 -10.87 -2.32 3.60
N LEU A 209 -9.58 -2.05 3.79
CA LEU A 209 -9.11 -1.09 4.80
C LEU A 209 -9.58 0.33 4.44
N TYR A 210 -9.41 0.76 3.19
CA TYR A 210 -9.88 2.08 2.74
C TYR A 210 -11.40 2.19 2.69
N PHE A 211 -12.09 1.11 2.29
CA PHE A 211 -13.54 1.10 2.10
C PHE A 211 -14.30 1.49 3.38
N ILE A 212 -13.89 0.97 4.54
CA ILE A 212 -14.55 1.27 5.82
C ILE A 212 -14.49 2.78 6.11
N TYR A 213 -13.30 3.38 6.01
CA TYR A 213 -13.14 4.81 6.24
C TYR A 213 -13.91 5.64 5.22
N TYR A 214 -13.89 5.23 3.95
CA TYR A 214 -14.58 5.96 2.90
C TYR A 214 -16.10 5.93 3.06
N GLU A 215 -16.67 4.79 3.44
CA GLU A 215 -18.11 4.69 3.72
C GLU A 215 -18.52 5.54 4.91
N ILE A 216 -17.73 5.56 5.99
CA ILE A 216 -18.03 6.42 7.15
C ILE A 216 -18.05 7.90 6.73
N ILE A 217 -17.05 8.36 5.97
CA ILE A 217 -16.96 9.74 5.50
C ILE A 217 -18.10 10.06 4.52
N LEU A 218 -18.39 9.15 3.59
CA LEU A 218 -19.48 9.30 2.63
C LEU A 218 -20.83 9.43 3.33
N LEU A 219 -21.15 8.52 4.26
CA LEU A 219 -22.39 8.54 5.02
C LEU A 219 -22.51 9.82 5.84
N ALA A 220 -21.47 10.19 6.59
CA ALA A 220 -21.44 11.43 7.36
C ALA A 220 -21.74 12.66 6.47
N GLY A 221 -21.07 12.75 5.32
CA GLY A 221 -21.29 13.84 4.37
C GLY A 221 -22.70 13.86 3.77
N ILE A 222 -23.27 12.69 3.44
CA ILE A 222 -24.65 12.59 2.94
C ILE A 222 -25.65 13.06 4.01
N PHE A 223 -25.48 12.65 5.27
CA PHE A 223 -26.36 13.06 6.36
C PHE A 223 -26.25 14.54 6.67
N LEU A 224 -25.04 15.10 6.67
CA LEU A 224 -24.81 16.54 6.84
C LEU A 224 -25.52 17.35 5.74
N MET A 225 -25.35 16.96 4.47
CA MET A 225 -26.04 17.65 3.37
C MET A 225 -27.57 17.57 3.50
N ARG A 226 -28.11 16.42 3.91
CA ARG A 226 -29.56 16.27 4.15
C ARG A 226 -30.05 17.17 5.27
N SER A 227 -29.30 17.28 6.36
CA SER A 227 -29.62 18.16 7.48
C SER A 227 -29.71 19.62 7.05
N ILE A 228 -28.73 20.08 6.25
CA ILE A 228 -28.69 21.45 5.70
C ILE A 228 -29.89 21.71 4.80
N ASP A 229 -30.23 20.78 3.91
CA ASP A 229 -31.39 20.90 3.01
C ASP A 229 -32.71 21.02 3.79
N HIS A 230 -32.86 20.24 4.88
CA HIS A 230 -34.05 20.29 5.72
C HIS A 230 -34.16 21.59 6.52
N SER A 231 -33.05 22.11 7.03
CA SER A 231 -32.99 23.40 7.73
C SER A 231 -33.38 24.57 6.81
N ARG A 232 -32.87 24.61 5.58
CA ARG A 232 -33.21 25.66 4.59
C ARG A 232 -34.68 25.63 4.18
N SER A 233 -35.29 24.44 4.14
CA SER A 233 -36.72 24.28 3.86
C SER A 233 -37.58 24.88 4.98
N TYR A 234 -37.15 24.73 6.24
CA TYR A 234 -37.86 25.27 7.40
C TYR A 234 -37.82 26.80 7.43
N ASN A 235 -36.68 27.42 7.10
CA ASN A 235 -36.54 28.88 7.06
C ASN A 235 -37.28 29.56 5.89
N LYS A 236 -37.80 28.79 4.93
CA LYS A 236 -38.57 29.31 3.78
C LYS A 236 -40.09 29.22 4.00
N LYS A 237 -40.54 28.61 5.10
CA LYS A 237 -41.94 28.59 5.53
C LYS A 237 -42.15 29.66 6.60
#